data_AF-A0A0A9XX98-F1
#
_entry.id   AF-A0A0A9XX98-F1
#
_cell.length_a   1.000
_cell.length_b   1.000
_cell.length_c   1.000
_cell.angle_alpha   90.00
_cell.angle_beta   90.00
_cell.angle_gamma   90.00
#
_symmetry.space_group_name_H-M   'P 1'
#
loop_
_entity.id
_entity.type
_entity.pdbx_description
1 polymer ?
#
loop_
_entity_poly.entity_id
_entity_poly.type
_entity_poly.pdbx_seq_one_letter_code
_entity_poly.pdbx_strand_id
1 'polypeptide(L)'
;DAITYYELNTVTYGLRSSPFQAQRVLQQLVLDEGNNYPAGAEAISHCIYVDDVATGCDSISDLLALKHQVVELLAKGGFELGKWNSNYPPLLSEPIEQQPVELCNDEATSSVIKILGMTWDPQADVFKYSVQQPDSGTTKRNILSVIARLYDPLGYLAPVVFYAKCILQETWKSGVQWDEDVPDLVKTRWDGFLRDFCNLSQIEIPRLLVRTDTVYRLVCFSDASEKGYCAIAYLHGTQSGVASMSLLKAKTRLAPLKPLTIPRLELCGALLLSQLIHSLQPLIRNLNISSIFCFTDSTIVLSWIKMPAHQLKTYVSNRTQQILSVTSQEMWFHISGVENPADVGSRGVLPSSLLHHDLWWSGPPWCSQPPEQWPISQSVQIVDIPETKPAQTNTLVTVKSCNYILSTAERYSSFLRLVRVVGFVRRFIANCRIPKRKRRKRKIGPLSSHEFDGAHVHLIRLVQQHYFPEAFKHNEVDALPLELRRLSIFIDHEGVIRVGGRLSNAPLPIDQRYPILLPSRSHVTNLVIDYIHQKNHHTGPTAMLAFIRQRYWIPKARNLVRRHKLKCVVCTRYSKAFVQPLMGDLPASRVSGVRPFLQIGVDFAGPFTCRESS
;
A
#
# COMPACT_ATOMS: atom_id res chain seq x y z
N ASP A 1 -22.29 -34.64 -40.96
CA ASP A 1 -21.30 -35.39 -40.17
C ASP A 1 -21.71 -35.47 -38.71
N ALA A 2 -21.51 -36.63 -38.08
CA ALA A 2 -21.77 -36.82 -36.66
C ALA A 2 -20.67 -36.15 -35.83
N ILE A 3 -21.05 -35.46 -34.75
CA ILE A 3 -20.10 -34.80 -33.85
C ILE A 3 -19.36 -35.88 -33.04
N THR A 4 -18.03 -35.92 -33.16
CA THR A 4 -17.16 -36.82 -32.41
C THR A 4 -16.62 -36.13 -31.16
N TYR A 5 -16.66 -36.82 -30.02
CA TYR A 5 -16.09 -36.33 -28.76
C TYR A 5 -14.68 -36.90 -28.56
N TYR A 6 -13.76 -36.06 -28.09
CA TYR A 6 -12.40 -36.45 -27.74
C TYR A 6 -12.11 -36.08 -26.29
N GLU A 7 -11.37 -36.94 -25.60
CA GLU A 7 -10.83 -36.72 -24.25
C GLU A 7 -9.31 -36.74 -24.32
N LEU A 8 -8.67 -35.79 -23.62
CA LEU A 8 -7.21 -35.65 -23.61
C LEU A 8 -6.62 -36.42 -22.43
N ASN A 9 -5.68 -37.32 -22.70
CA ASN A 9 -5.06 -38.19 -21.69
C ASN A 9 -3.73 -37.65 -21.13
N THR A 10 -3.32 -36.45 -21.54
CA THR A 10 -2.05 -35.83 -21.15
C THR A 10 -2.30 -34.52 -20.40
N VAL A 11 -1.27 -33.96 -19.76
CA VAL A 11 -1.35 -32.62 -19.17
C VAL A 11 -1.68 -31.62 -20.28
N THR A 12 -2.86 -31.01 -20.20
CA THR A 12 -3.43 -30.25 -21.31
C THR A 12 -3.17 -28.75 -21.21
N TYR A 13 -2.96 -28.11 -22.36
CA TYR A 13 -2.91 -26.66 -22.46
C TYR A 13 -4.25 -26.04 -22.03
N GLY A 14 -4.19 -24.87 -21.39
CA GLY A 14 -5.37 -24.09 -21.00
C GLY A 14 -6.00 -24.44 -19.64
N LEU A 15 -5.67 -25.59 -19.03
CA LEU A 15 -6.04 -25.86 -17.64
C LEU A 15 -5.14 -25.08 -16.67
N ARG A 16 -5.73 -24.47 -15.65
CA ARG A 16 -5.00 -23.66 -14.65
C ARG A 16 -3.95 -24.46 -13.86
N SER A 17 -4.14 -25.76 -13.69
CA SER A 17 -3.23 -26.64 -12.94
C SER A 17 -2.05 -27.15 -13.77
N SER A 18 -2.17 -27.16 -15.11
CA SER A 18 -1.17 -27.79 -15.99
C SER A 18 0.23 -27.18 -15.87
N PRO A 19 0.42 -25.85 -15.83
CA PRO A 19 1.76 -25.27 -15.68
C PRO A 19 2.43 -25.69 -14.36
N PHE A 20 1.65 -25.74 -13.27
CA PHE A 20 2.16 -26.19 -11.97
C PHE A 20 2.56 -27.67 -12.01
N GLN A 21 1.74 -28.54 -12.61
CA GLN A 21 2.04 -29.96 -12.72
C GLN A 21 3.31 -30.20 -13.53
N ALA A 22 3.45 -29.56 -14.69
CA ALA A 22 4.62 -29.67 -15.55
C ALA A 22 5.90 -29.23 -14.81
N GLN A 23 5.88 -28.04 -14.18
CA GLN A 23 7.02 -27.54 -13.43
C GLN A 23 7.35 -28.40 -12.20
N ARG A 24 6.34 -28.86 -11.45
CA ARG A 24 6.54 -29.65 -10.23
C ARG A 24 7.19 -31.01 -10.53
N VAL A 25 6.85 -31.64 -11.66
CA VAL A 25 7.45 -32.90 -12.09
C VAL A 25 8.93 -32.72 -12.41
N LEU A 26 9.28 -31.65 -13.13
CA LEU A 26 10.69 -31.35 -13.43
C LEU A 26 11.50 -31.02 -12.17
N GLN A 27 10.90 -30.30 -11.22
CA GLN A 27 11.52 -30.06 -9.92
C GLN A 27 11.67 -31.37 -9.11
N GLN A 28 10.74 -32.33 -9.23
CA GLN A 28 10.90 -33.64 -8.61
C GLN A 28 12.05 -34.43 -9.24
N LEU A 29 12.13 -34.40 -10.58
CA LEU A 29 13.19 -35.07 -11.33
C LEU A 29 14.58 -34.57 -10.94
N VAL A 30 14.73 -33.26 -10.72
CA VAL A 30 15.96 -32.68 -10.19
C VAL A 30 16.29 -33.22 -8.79
N LEU A 31 15.30 -33.39 -7.91
CA LEU A 31 15.52 -33.93 -6.57
C LEU A 31 15.93 -35.41 -6.60
N ASP A 32 15.32 -36.18 -7.49
CA ASP A 32 15.51 -37.63 -7.55
C ASP A 32 16.84 -38.00 -8.27
N GLU A 33 17.15 -37.33 -9.38
CA GLU A 33 18.24 -37.71 -10.30
C GLU A 33 19.32 -36.62 -10.45
N GLY A 34 19.07 -35.40 -9.98
CA GLY A 34 19.93 -34.23 -10.26
C GLY A 34 21.34 -34.31 -9.65
N ASN A 35 21.56 -35.13 -8.62
CA ASN A 35 22.89 -35.35 -8.05
C ASN A 35 23.91 -35.90 -9.07
N ASN A 36 23.44 -36.65 -10.06
CA ASN A 36 24.28 -37.20 -11.13
C ASN A 36 24.57 -36.19 -12.24
N TYR A 37 23.77 -35.12 -12.32
CA TYR A 37 23.77 -34.15 -13.42
C TYR A 37 23.74 -32.71 -12.87
N PRO A 38 24.77 -32.27 -12.13
CA PRO A 38 24.70 -31.02 -11.36
C PRO A 38 24.42 -29.77 -12.20
N ALA A 39 25.05 -29.64 -13.38
CA ALA A 39 24.83 -28.49 -14.26
C ALA A 39 23.43 -28.55 -14.91
N GLY A 40 23.00 -29.75 -15.30
CA GLY A 40 21.65 -29.98 -15.82
C GLY A 40 20.56 -29.69 -14.79
N ALA A 41 20.77 -30.12 -13.54
CA ALA A 41 19.91 -29.88 -12.40
C ALA A 41 19.75 -28.39 -12.11
N GLU A 42 20.84 -27.63 -12.14
CA GLU A 42 20.82 -26.18 -11.95
C GLU A 42 20.03 -25.47 -13.05
N ALA A 43 20.26 -25.84 -14.32
CA ALA A 43 19.54 -25.28 -15.46
C ALA A 43 18.04 -25.60 -15.42
N ILE A 44 17.64 -26.84 -15.17
CA ILE A 44 16.21 -27.20 -15.08
C ILE A 44 15.54 -26.55 -13.87
N SER A 45 16.27 -26.31 -12.78
CA SER A 45 15.72 -25.66 -11.59
C SER A 45 15.41 -24.18 -11.81
N HIS A 46 16.23 -23.47 -12.57
CA HIS A 46 16.22 -21.99 -12.61
C HIS A 46 16.01 -21.37 -13.99
N CYS A 47 16.27 -22.11 -15.06
CA CYS A 47 16.30 -21.60 -16.44
C CYS A 47 15.15 -22.10 -17.31
N ILE A 48 14.20 -22.85 -16.73
CA ILE A 48 13.02 -23.31 -17.44
C ILE A 48 11.85 -22.33 -17.30
N TYR A 49 11.16 -22.06 -18.40
CA TYR A 49 9.93 -21.30 -18.44
C TYR A 49 8.88 -22.06 -19.25
N VAL A 50 7.86 -22.57 -18.56
CA VAL A 50 6.82 -23.43 -19.13
C VAL A 50 7.46 -24.65 -19.83
N ASP A 51 7.59 -24.62 -21.14
CA ASP A 51 8.11 -25.65 -22.03
C ASP A 51 9.51 -25.33 -22.59
N ASP A 52 9.98 -24.09 -22.47
CA ASP A 52 11.28 -23.65 -22.99
C ASP A 52 12.37 -23.67 -21.91
N VAL A 53 13.55 -24.20 -22.24
CA VAL A 53 14.77 -24.10 -21.41
C VAL A 53 15.71 -23.08 -22.03
N ALA A 54 15.98 -21.98 -21.33
CA ALA A 54 16.84 -20.90 -21.81
C ALA A 54 18.08 -20.75 -20.91
N THR A 55 19.20 -21.35 -21.33
CA THR A 55 20.46 -21.38 -20.55
C THR A 55 21.69 -21.13 -21.44
N GLY A 56 22.86 -20.94 -20.83
CA GLY A 56 24.14 -20.71 -21.52
C GLY A 56 25.36 -20.81 -20.61
N CYS A 57 26.55 -20.83 -21.21
CA CYS A 57 27.83 -20.92 -20.51
C CYS A 57 28.88 -19.97 -21.12
N ASP A 58 29.93 -19.66 -20.36
CA ASP A 58 31.05 -18.81 -20.79
C ASP A 58 32.06 -19.53 -21.69
N SER A 59 32.04 -20.87 -21.73
CA SER A 59 32.93 -21.69 -22.55
C SER A 59 32.16 -22.74 -23.36
N ILE A 60 32.70 -23.10 -24.53
CA ILE A 60 32.10 -24.12 -25.41
C ILE A 60 32.12 -25.50 -24.74
N SER A 61 33.19 -25.82 -24.00
CA SER A 61 33.32 -27.10 -23.29
C SER A 61 32.22 -27.26 -22.24
N ASP A 62 31.98 -26.21 -21.44
CA ASP A 62 30.93 -26.23 -20.41
C ASP A 62 29.54 -26.26 -21.04
N LEU A 63 29.35 -25.56 -22.17
CA LEU A 63 28.10 -25.56 -22.91
C LEU A 63 27.73 -26.96 -23.43
N LEU A 64 28.70 -27.70 -23.96
CA LEU A 64 28.50 -29.08 -24.43
C LEU A 64 28.21 -30.03 -23.26
N ALA A 65 28.95 -29.90 -22.15
CA ALA A 65 28.70 -30.68 -20.95
C ALA A 65 27.31 -30.39 -20.36
N LEU A 66 26.89 -29.12 -20.34
CA LEU A 66 25.57 -28.71 -19.90
C LEU A 66 24.47 -29.31 -20.79
N LYS A 67 24.60 -29.19 -22.12
CA LYS A 67 23.66 -29.80 -23.08
C LYS A 67 23.50 -31.29 -22.81
N HIS A 68 24.60 -32.02 -22.65
CA HIS A 68 24.59 -33.46 -22.36
C HIS A 68 23.87 -33.78 -21.04
N GLN A 69 24.25 -33.10 -19.96
CA GLN A 69 23.63 -33.32 -18.64
C GLN A 69 22.13 -33.01 -18.62
N VAL A 70 21.70 -31.95 -19.31
CA VAL A 70 20.27 -31.60 -19.42
C VAL A 70 19.50 -32.71 -20.16
N VAL A 71 20.03 -33.19 -21.28
CA VAL A 71 19.41 -34.27 -22.08
C VAL A 71 19.30 -35.55 -21.25
N GLU A 72 20.39 -35.98 -20.62
CA GLU A 72 20.39 -37.21 -19.81
C GLU A 72 19.47 -37.12 -18.59
N LEU A 73 19.47 -35.98 -17.89
CA LEU A 73 18.58 -35.76 -16.73
C LEU A 73 17.12 -35.85 -17.15
N LEU A 74 16.72 -35.15 -18.23
CA LEU A 74 15.35 -35.17 -18.73
C LEU A 74 14.93 -36.55 -19.25
N ALA A 75 15.86 -37.29 -19.86
CA ALA A 75 15.61 -38.68 -20.30
C ALA A 75 15.25 -39.61 -19.14
N LYS A 76 15.77 -39.38 -17.92
CA LYS A 76 15.34 -40.15 -16.71
C LYS A 76 13.86 -39.94 -16.38
N GLY A 77 13.32 -38.77 -16.69
CA GLY A 77 11.90 -38.45 -16.54
C GLY A 77 11.05 -38.85 -17.75
N GLY A 78 11.64 -39.44 -18.80
CA GLY A 78 10.96 -39.73 -20.06
C GLY A 78 10.65 -38.49 -20.90
N PHE A 79 11.37 -37.38 -20.68
CA PHE A 79 11.21 -36.15 -21.44
C PHE A 79 12.28 -36.06 -22.53
N GLU A 80 11.85 -35.82 -23.77
CA GLU A 80 12.73 -35.61 -24.91
C GLU A 80 12.74 -34.12 -25.29
N LEU A 81 13.92 -33.50 -25.35
CA LEU A 81 14.07 -32.13 -25.82
C LEU A 81 14.18 -32.09 -27.34
N GLY A 82 13.32 -31.30 -27.97
CA GLY A 82 13.38 -30.98 -29.40
C GLY A 82 13.71 -29.50 -29.66
N LYS A 83 13.96 -29.17 -30.93
CA LYS A 83 14.07 -27.78 -31.45
C LYS A 83 15.13 -26.92 -30.76
N TRP A 84 16.40 -27.32 -30.88
CA TRP A 84 17.56 -26.58 -30.36
C TRP A 84 17.83 -25.31 -31.15
N ASN A 85 18.16 -24.23 -30.44
CA ASN A 85 18.57 -22.96 -31.01
C ASN A 85 19.82 -22.44 -30.28
N SER A 86 20.77 -21.87 -31.02
CA SER A 86 22.03 -21.39 -30.45
C SER A 86 22.65 -20.27 -31.29
N ASN A 87 23.31 -19.31 -30.62
CA ASN A 87 24.22 -18.36 -31.26
C ASN A 87 25.58 -18.98 -31.63
N TYR A 88 25.80 -20.26 -31.32
CA TYR A 88 26.95 -21.06 -31.74
C TYR A 88 26.49 -22.19 -32.67
N PRO A 89 26.48 -21.98 -34.01
CA PRO A 89 25.94 -22.94 -34.97
C PRO A 89 26.47 -24.38 -34.88
N PRO A 90 27.77 -24.64 -34.57
CA PRO A 90 28.27 -26.00 -34.45
C PRO A 90 27.55 -26.86 -33.39
N LEU A 91 26.90 -26.22 -32.40
CA LEU A 91 26.10 -26.93 -31.39
C LEU A 91 24.86 -27.63 -31.98
N LEU A 92 24.37 -27.12 -33.12
CA LEU A 92 23.15 -27.59 -33.81
C LEU A 92 23.44 -28.72 -34.79
N SER A 93 24.71 -28.90 -35.19
CA SER A 93 25.12 -29.93 -36.17
C SER A 93 25.43 -31.29 -35.57
N GLU A 94 25.47 -31.44 -34.25
CA GLU A 94 25.67 -32.73 -33.60
C GLU A 94 24.38 -33.58 -33.69
N PRO A 95 24.43 -34.77 -34.30
CA PRO A 95 23.28 -35.66 -34.37
C PRO A 95 22.97 -36.21 -32.97
N ILE A 96 21.80 -35.85 -32.43
CA ILE A 96 21.21 -36.55 -31.29
C ILE A 96 20.50 -37.78 -31.89
N GLU A 97 20.86 -38.99 -31.46
CA GLU A 97 20.39 -40.29 -32.01
C GLU A 97 18.88 -40.56 -31.84
N GLN A 98 18.10 -39.61 -31.34
CA GLN A 98 16.67 -39.74 -31.12
C GLN A 98 15.96 -38.53 -31.72
N GLN A 99 15.53 -38.66 -32.99
CA GLN A 99 14.67 -37.69 -33.64
C GLN A 99 13.22 -37.89 -33.13
N PRO A 100 12.55 -36.84 -32.62
CA PRO A 100 11.12 -36.90 -32.35
C PRO A 100 10.33 -36.91 -33.66
N VAL A 101 9.15 -37.52 -33.63
CA VAL A 101 8.14 -37.51 -34.70
C VAL A 101 7.88 -36.08 -35.18
N GLU A 102 8.01 -35.86 -36.49
CA GLU A 102 7.75 -34.58 -37.15
C GLU A 102 6.33 -34.05 -36.85
N LEU A 103 6.23 -33.03 -36.01
CA LEU A 103 5.08 -32.15 -35.94
C LEU A 103 5.36 -30.94 -36.83
N CYS A 104 4.79 -30.96 -38.04
CA CYS A 104 4.71 -29.89 -39.05
C CYS A 104 5.75 -28.76 -38.92
N ASN A 105 6.82 -28.88 -39.72
CA ASN A 105 7.67 -27.74 -40.10
C ASN A 105 6.92 -26.84 -41.08
N ASP A 106 6.16 -25.87 -40.56
CA ASP A 106 5.90 -24.64 -41.31
C ASP A 106 6.84 -23.56 -40.76
N GLU A 107 7.49 -22.84 -41.68
CA GLU A 107 8.49 -21.77 -41.47
C GLU A 107 9.98 -22.16 -41.49
N ALA A 108 10.35 -23.04 -42.42
CA ALA A 108 11.71 -23.04 -42.99
C ALA A 108 11.91 -21.80 -43.88
N THR A 109 12.07 -20.59 -43.31
CA THR A 109 12.71 -19.42 -43.99
C THR A 109 13.04 -18.21 -43.10
N SER A 110 12.67 -18.16 -41.80
CA SER A 110 13.07 -17.03 -40.96
C SER A 110 14.19 -17.43 -39.99
N SER A 111 15.34 -16.74 -40.07
CA SER A 111 16.52 -16.89 -39.19
C SER A 111 16.26 -16.45 -37.74
N VAL A 112 14.99 -16.39 -37.33
CA VAL A 112 14.53 -15.61 -36.20
C VAL A 112 13.56 -16.45 -35.36
N ILE A 113 13.88 -16.63 -34.07
CA ILE A 113 13.17 -17.55 -33.17
C ILE A 113 12.39 -16.78 -32.12
N LYS A 114 11.21 -17.26 -31.74
CA LYS A 114 10.48 -16.69 -30.59
C LYS A 114 10.97 -17.35 -29.30
N ILE A 115 11.48 -16.55 -28.36
CA ILE A 115 11.90 -16.97 -27.01
C ILE A 115 11.14 -16.13 -25.99
N LEU A 116 10.38 -16.79 -25.11
CA LEU A 116 9.61 -16.14 -24.03
C LEU A 116 8.66 -15.03 -24.51
N GLY A 117 8.22 -15.08 -25.77
CA GLY A 117 7.38 -14.06 -26.41
C GLY A 117 8.14 -12.89 -27.07
N MET A 118 9.47 -12.84 -26.95
CA MET A 118 10.35 -11.94 -27.71
C MET A 118 10.95 -12.66 -28.90
N THR A 119 11.44 -11.91 -29.88
CA THR A 119 12.03 -12.47 -31.10
C THR A 119 13.56 -12.39 -30.96
N TRP A 120 14.29 -13.50 -31.12
CA TRP A 120 15.75 -13.59 -31.00
C TRP A 120 16.37 -13.96 -32.34
N ASP A 121 17.41 -13.22 -32.71
CA ASP A 121 18.28 -13.47 -33.86
C ASP A 121 19.58 -14.10 -33.35
N PRO A 122 19.79 -15.42 -33.49
CA PRO A 122 20.98 -16.07 -32.95
C PRO A 122 22.27 -15.68 -33.67
N GLN A 123 22.20 -15.25 -34.94
CA GLN A 123 23.40 -14.90 -35.71
C GLN A 123 23.96 -13.56 -35.26
N ALA A 124 23.09 -12.56 -35.09
CA ALA A 124 23.48 -11.25 -34.58
C ALA A 124 23.55 -11.20 -33.03
N ASP A 125 23.01 -12.21 -32.36
CA ASP A 125 22.84 -12.32 -30.91
C ASP A 125 22.07 -11.14 -30.27
N VAL A 126 20.97 -10.76 -30.92
CA VAL A 126 20.10 -9.65 -30.49
C VAL A 126 18.65 -10.08 -30.39
N PHE A 127 17.92 -9.45 -29.46
CA PHE A 127 16.47 -9.47 -29.46
C PHE A 127 15.91 -8.38 -30.39
N LYS A 128 14.84 -8.72 -31.09
CA LYS A 128 14.08 -7.88 -32.02
C LYS A 128 12.60 -7.93 -31.67
N TYR A 129 11.82 -7.03 -32.28
CA TYR A 129 10.36 -7.08 -32.23
C TYR A 129 9.81 -7.36 -33.62
N SER A 130 9.15 -8.50 -33.81
CA SER A 130 8.45 -8.77 -35.08
C SER A 130 7.08 -8.11 -35.04
N VAL A 131 6.96 -6.97 -35.73
CA VAL A 131 5.76 -6.14 -35.71
C VAL A 131 5.17 -6.06 -37.12
N GLN A 132 3.94 -6.55 -37.28
CA GLN A 132 3.15 -6.38 -38.50
C GLN A 132 2.30 -5.11 -38.41
N GLN A 133 2.10 -4.43 -39.55
CA GLN A 133 1.26 -3.24 -39.61
C GLN A 133 -0.18 -3.60 -39.19
N PRO A 134 -0.76 -2.95 -38.17
CA PRO A 134 -2.10 -3.26 -37.71
C PRO A 134 -3.15 -2.69 -38.66
N ASP A 135 -4.34 -3.31 -38.67
CA ASP A 135 -5.51 -2.77 -39.36
C ASP A 135 -5.85 -1.36 -38.85
N SER A 136 -6.35 -0.49 -39.73
CA SER A 136 -6.64 0.93 -39.49
C SER A 136 -7.87 1.17 -38.59
N GLY A 137 -8.22 0.22 -37.73
CA GLY A 137 -9.39 0.30 -36.87
C GLY A 137 -9.29 1.41 -35.83
N THR A 138 -10.29 2.29 -35.80
CA THR A 138 -10.35 3.49 -34.94
C THR A 138 -11.30 3.36 -33.76
N THR A 139 -11.64 2.13 -33.36
CA THR A 139 -12.45 1.86 -32.16
C THR A 139 -11.57 1.63 -30.94
N LYS A 140 -12.15 1.84 -29.75
CA LYS A 140 -11.48 1.54 -28.47
C LYS A 140 -11.00 0.08 -28.38
N ARG A 141 -11.80 -0.87 -28.89
CA ARG A 141 -11.43 -2.29 -28.95
C ARG A 141 -10.21 -2.52 -29.82
N ASN A 142 -10.14 -1.90 -30.98
CA ASN A 142 -9.02 -2.06 -31.91
C ASN A 142 -7.74 -1.47 -31.34
N ILE A 143 -7.80 -0.26 -30.76
CA ILE A 143 -6.64 0.36 -30.08
C ILE A 143 -6.09 -0.55 -28.98
N LEU A 144 -6.97 -1.09 -28.12
CA LEU A 144 -6.56 -2.01 -27.06
C LEU A 144 -5.94 -3.29 -27.61
N SER A 145 -6.53 -3.87 -28.66
CA SER A 145 -6.00 -5.06 -29.34
C SER A 145 -4.57 -4.82 -29.85
N VAL A 146 -4.31 -3.68 -30.51
CA VAL A 146 -2.96 -3.34 -31.00
C VAL A 146 -1.96 -3.18 -29.86
N ILE A 147 -2.35 -2.49 -28.78
CA ILE A 147 -1.49 -2.34 -27.58
C ILE A 147 -1.17 -3.71 -26.96
N ALA A 148 -2.14 -4.63 -26.92
CA ALA A 148 -1.94 -5.96 -26.35
C ALA A 148 -1.01 -6.86 -27.19
N ARG A 149 -0.88 -6.60 -28.51
CA ARG A 149 0.08 -7.30 -29.38
C ARG A 149 1.53 -6.92 -29.09
N LEU A 150 1.79 -5.74 -28.52
CA LEU A 150 3.12 -5.31 -28.10
C LEU A 150 3.53 -6.01 -26.80
N TYR A 151 3.98 -7.25 -26.94
CA TYR A 151 4.51 -8.02 -25.81
C TYR A 151 5.93 -7.56 -25.46
N ASP A 152 6.06 -6.85 -24.34
CA ASP A 152 7.32 -6.28 -23.85
C ASP A 152 7.46 -6.55 -22.33
N PRO A 153 8.00 -7.74 -21.96
CA PRO A 153 8.04 -8.18 -20.57
C PRO A 153 9.04 -7.38 -19.72
N LEU A 154 10.14 -6.94 -20.34
CA LEU A 154 11.22 -6.18 -19.68
C LEU A 154 11.04 -4.66 -19.78
N GLY A 155 10.13 -4.18 -20.62
CA GLY A 155 9.80 -2.76 -20.70
C GLY A 155 10.75 -1.95 -21.58
N TYR A 156 11.40 -2.56 -22.56
CA TYR A 156 12.30 -1.86 -23.48
C TYR A 156 11.54 -0.86 -24.38
N LEU A 157 10.32 -1.22 -24.76
CA LEU A 157 9.39 -0.37 -25.53
C LEU A 157 8.44 0.41 -24.60
N ALA A 158 8.71 0.46 -23.30
CA ALA A 158 7.81 1.08 -22.33
C ALA A 158 7.37 2.51 -22.69
N PRO A 159 8.21 3.40 -23.28
CA PRO A 159 7.78 4.72 -23.71
C PRO A 159 6.75 4.71 -24.84
N VAL A 160 6.92 3.82 -25.83
CA VAL A 160 5.99 3.65 -26.96
C VAL A 160 4.67 3.04 -26.48
N VAL A 161 4.76 1.97 -25.69
CA VAL A 161 3.58 1.33 -25.10
C VAL A 161 2.83 2.31 -24.20
N PHE A 162 3.55 3.15 -23.46
CA PHE A 162 2.96 4.19 -22.62
C PHE A 162 2.25 5.28 -23.45
N TYR A 163 2.85 5.72 -24.56
CA TYR A 163 2.21 6.66 -25.50
C TYR A 163 0.88 6.11 -26.02
N ALA A 164 0.85 4.86 -26.47
CA ALA A 164 -0.37 4.21 -26.94
C ALA A 164 -1.41 4.04 -25.82
N LYS A 165 -0.98 3.71 -24.59
CA LYS A 165 -1.84 3.67 -23.40
C LYS A 165 -2.44 5.03 -23.05
N CYS A 166 -1.72 6.14 -23.29
CA CYS A 166 -2.26 7.48 -23.10
C CYS A 166 -3.40 7.77 -24.09
N ILE A 167 -3.24 7.41 -25.37
CA ILE A 167 -4.31 7.51 -26.38
C ILE A 167 -5.53 6.70 -25.93
N LEU A 168 -5.31 5.44 -25.51
CA LEU A 168 -6.39 4.62 -24.99
C LEU A 168 -7.06 5.26 -23.76
N GLN A 169 -6.30 5.93 -22.88
CA GLN A 169 -6.86 6.68 -21.75
C GLN A 169 -7.78 7.83 -22.17
N GLU A 170 -7.45 8.53 -23.25
CA GLU A 170 -8.29 9.59 -23.81
C GLU A 170 -9.63 9.04 -24.30
N THR A 171 -9.67 7.84 -24.88
CA THR A 171 -10.93 7.18 -25.28
C THR A 171 -11.84 6.84 -24.09
N TRP A 172 -11.28 6.59 -22.90
CA TRP A 172 -12.11 6.41 -21.70
C TRP A 172 -12.63 7.74 -21.17
N LYS A 173 -11.84 8.82 -21.27
CA LYS A 173 -12.25 10.17 -20.86
C LYS A 173 -13.34 10.74 -21.77
N SER A 174 -13.35 10.40 -23.07
CA SER A 174 -14.37 10.86 -24.02
C SER A 174 -15.72 10.12 -23.90
N GLY A 175 -15.79 9.02 -23.15
CA GLY A 175 -17.03 8.27 -22.94
C GLY A 175 -17.53 7.43 -24.11
N VAL A 176 -16.74 7.28 -25.19
CA VAL A 176 -17.10 6.44 -26.35
C VAL A 176 -17.26 4.96 -25.98
N GLN A 177 -18.13 4.23 -26.67
CA GLN A 177 -18.31 2.79 -26.46
C GLN A 177 -17.17 1.95 -27.07
N TRP A 178 -17.21 0.63 -26.89
CA TRP A 178 -16.12 -0.27 -27.32
C TRP A 178 -15.91 -0.31 -28.83
N ASP A 179 -17.01 -0.33 -29.57
CA ASP A 179 -17.07 -0.52 -31.02
C ASP A 179 -17.50 0.76 -31.76
N GLU A 180 -17.52 1.88 -31.04
CA GLU A 180 -17.76 3.22 -31.58
C GLU A 180 -16.42 3.85 -32.00
N ASP A 181 -16.46 4.65 -33.07
CA ASP A 181 -15.30 5.41 -33.51
C ASP A 181 -14.86 6.45 -32.48
N VAL A 182 -13.55 6.57 -32.30
CA VAL A 182 -12.97 7.58 -31.40
C VAL A 182 -13.06 8.99 -32.01
N PRO A 183 -13.04 10.05 -31.19
CA PRO A 183 -13.05 11.42 -31.69
C PRO A 183 -11.89 11.71 -32.65
N ASP A 184 -12.10 12.61 -33.62
CA ASP A 184 -11.13 12.92 -34.70
C ASP A 184 -9.73 13.28 -34.18
N LEU A 185 -9.64 13.98 -33.06
CA LEU A 185 -8.37 14.34 -32.44
C LEU A 185 -7.59 13.09 -31.96
N VAL A 186 -8.29 12.13 -31.36
CA VAL A 186 -7.71 10.86 -30.89
C VAL A 186 -7.36 9.99 -32.10
N LYS A 187 -8.24 9.94 -33.10
CA LYS A 187 -8.02 9.24 -34.36
C LYS A 187 -6.76 9.72 -35.07
N THR A 188 -6.60 11.04 -35.24
CA THR A 188 -5.43 11.64 -35.90
C THR A 188 -4.11 11.24 -35.21
N ARG A 189 -4.10 11.24 -33.87
CA ARG A 189 -2.92 10.81 -33.10
C ARG A 189 -2.67 9.31 -33.20
N TRP A 190 -3.73 8.51 -33.19
CA TRP A 190 -3.65 7.06 -33.37
C TRP A 190 -3.13 6.69 -34.75
N ASP A 191 -3.65 7.31 -35.81
CA ASP A 191 -3.17 7.11 -37.18
C ASP A 191 -1.70 7.52 -37.33
N GLY A 192 -1.28 8.59 -36.65
CA GLY A 192 0.13 8.97 -36.54
C GLY A 192 1.01 7.90 -35.91
N PHE A 193 0.54 7.31 -34.80
CA PHE A 193 1.22 6.19 -34.15
C PHE A 193 1.29 4.95 -35.05
N LEU A 194 0.21 4.60 -35.74
CA LEU A 194 0.15 3.44 -36.65
C LEU A 194 1.09 3.59 -37.86
N ARG A 195 1.22 4.80 -38.42
CA ARG A 195 2.18 5.06 -39.51
C ARG A 195 3.63 4.82 -39.08
N ASP A 196 3.93 5.08 -37.82
CA ASP A 196 5.28 4.93 -37.27
C ASP A 196 5.56 3.52 -36.70
N PHE A 197 4.54 2.68 -36.61
CA PHE A 197 4.55 1.41 -35.89
C PHE A 197 5.60 0.41 -36.40
N CYS A 198 5.83 0.36 -37.71
CA CYS A 198 6.80 -0.55 -38.33
C CYS A 198 8.26 -0.26 -37.93
N ASN A 199 8.57 0.95 -37.45
CA ASN A 199 9.92 1.28 -36.97
C ASN A 199 10.31 0.50 -35.71
N LEU A 200 9.35 -0.09 -34.99
CA LEU A 200 9.64 -0.98 -33.86
C LEU A 200 10.45 -2.22 -34.26
N SER A 201 10.29 -2.70 -35.50
CA SER A 201 11.03 -3.85 -36.00
C SER A 201 12.52 -3.59 -36.24
N GLN A 202 12.94 -2.31 -36.22
CA GLN A 202 14.34 -1.90 -36.36
C GLN A 202 15.07 -1.82 -35.01
N ILE A 203 14.35 -1.92 -33.89
CA ILE A 203 14.96 -1.87 -32.57
C ILE A 203 15.66 -3.22 -32.31
N GLU A 204 16.98 -3.15 -32.11
CA GLU A 204 17.83 -4.28 -31.77
C GLU A 204 18.35 -4.13 -30.34
N ILE A 205 18.22 -5.18 -29.54
CA ILE A 205 18.64 -5.20 -28.14
C ILE A 205 19.66 -6.33 -27.95
N PRO A 206 20.90 -6.03 -27.57
CA PRO A 206 21.89 -7.08 -27.31
C PRO A 206 21.38 -8.11 -26.29
N ARG A 207 21.44 -9.40 -26.61
CA ARG A 207 21.03 -10.46 -25.68
C ARG A 207 22.00 -10.55 -24.50
N LEU A 208 23.29 -10.48 -24.78
CA LEU A 208 24.34 -10.57 -23.76
C LEU A 208 24.52 -9.23 -23.04
N LEU A 209 24.06 -9.15 -21.80
CA LEU A 209 24.17 -7.96 -20.95
C LEU A 209 25.26 -8.08 -19.86
N VAL A 210 25.63 -9.31 -19.50
CA VAL A 210 26.44 -9.63 -18.31
C VAL A 210 27.64 -10.47 -18.71
N ARG A 211 28.78 -10.22 -18.08
CA ARG A 211 29.99 -11.03 -18.09
C ARG A 211 30.39 -11.36 -16.65
N THR A 212 30.84 -12.58 -16.42
CA THR A 212 31.12 -13.13 -15.08
C THR A 212 32.34 -12.51 -14.40
N ASP A 213 33.25 -11.90 -15.16
CA ASP A 213 34.48 -11.26 -14.68
C ASP A 213 34.31 -9.78 -14.29
N THR A 214 33.11 -9.22 -14.44
CA THR A 214 32.86 -7.79 -14.32
C THR A 214 32.13 -7.44 -13.02
N VAL A 215 32.63 -6.43 -12.31
CA VAL A 215 31.92 -5.81 -11.18
C VAL A 215 30.92 -4.80 -11.71
N TYR A 216 29.66 -4.96 -11.34
CA TYR A 216 28.58 -4.13 -11.81
C TYR A 216 28.09 -3.13 -10.75
N ARG A 217 27.38 -2.12 -11.23
CA ARG A 217 26.57 -1.19 -10.44
C ARG A 217 25.17 -1.17 -11.03
N LEU A 218 24.16 -1.03 -10.19
CA LEU A 218 22.79 -0.84 -10.64
C LEU A 218 22.46 0.66 -10.61
N VAL A 219 22.11 1.22 -11.76
CA VAL A 219 21.84 2.65 -11.91
C VAL A 219 20.37 2.80 -12.29
N CYS A 220 19.59 3.40 -11.39
CA CYS A 220 18.13 3.38 -11.43
C CYS A 220 17.58 4.81 -11.45
N PHE A 221 16.60 5.09 -12.30
CA PHE A 221 15.99 6.42 -12.44
C PHE A 221 14.48 6.35 -12.33
N SER A 222 13.90 7.38 -11.74
CA SER A 222 12.45 7.56 -11.65
C SER A 222 12.05 8.96 -12.09
N ASP A 223 10.90 9.06 -12.74
CA ASP A 223 10.30 10.32 -13.14
C ASP A 223 8.76 10.24 -13.13
N ALA A 224 8.10 11.39 -13.07
CA ALA A 224 6.68 11.50 -13.26
C ALA A 224 6.25 12.78 -13.99
N SER A 225 5.24 12.62 -14.85
CA SER A 225 4.49 13.68 -15.50
C SER A 225 3.01 13.62 -15.12
N GLU A 226 2.23 14.61 -15.57
CA GLU A 226 0.77 14.58 -15.43
C GLU A 226 0.11 13.39 -16.15
N LYS A 227 0.77 12.81 -17.15
CA LYS A 227 0.28 11.63 -17.90
C LYS A 227 0.51 10.33 -17.13
N GLY A 228 1.58 10.25 -16.36
CA GLY A 228 1.99 9.04 -15.65
C GLY A 228 3.45 9.09 -15.21
N TYR A 229 3.96 7.96 -14.75
CA TYR A 229 5.27 7.88 -14.14
C TYR A 229 6.03 6.63 -14.59
N CYS A 230 7.36 6.73 -14.55
CA CYS A 230 8.29 5.75 -15.08
C CYS A 230 9.37 5.41 -14.06
N ALA A 231 9.83 4.17 -14.12
CA ALA A 231 11.00 3.67 -13.43
C ALA A 231 11.84 2.87 -14.43
N ILE A 232 13.15 3.07 -14.40
CA ILE A 232 14.10 2.41 -15.30
C ILE A 232 15.35 2.00 -14.55
N ALA A 233 15.89 0.83 -14.86
CA ALA A 233 17.12 0.31 -14.29
C ALA A 233 18.10 -0.10 -15.38
N TYR A 234 19.34 0.32 -15.21
CA TYR A 234 20.47 -0.01 -16.04
C TYR A 234 21.50 -0.80 -15.25
N LEU A 235 22.18 -1.68 -15.95
CA LEU A 235 23.41 -2.30 -15.50
C LEU A 235 24.59 -1.45 -15.98
N HIS A 236 25.41 -0.98 -15.05
CA HIS A 236 26.63 -0.23 -15.33
C HIS A 236 27.84 -1.11 -15.02
N GLY A 237 28.69 -1.34 -16.02
CA GLY A 237 29.89 -2.15 -15.90
C GLY A 237 31.07 -1.45 -16.55
N THR A 238 32.27 -1.68 -16.02
CA THR A 238 33.52 -1.19 -16.63
C THR A 238 34.31 -2.38 -17.14
N GLN A 239 34.53 -2.41 -18.46
CA GLN A 239 35.28 -3.46 -19.11
C GLN A 239 36.49 -2.86 -19.80
N SER A 240 37.70 -3.38 -19.52
CA SER A 240 38.95 -2.92 -20.15
C SER A 240 39.16 -1.38 -20.07
N GLY A 241 38.65 -0.76 -18.99
CA GLY A 241 38.71 0.69 -18.79
C GLY A 241 37.57 1.49 -19.44
N VAL A 242 36.68 0.86 -20.21
CA VAL A 242 35.52 1.48 -20.84
C VAL A 242 34.27 1.21 -19.99
N ALA A 243 33.65 2.27 -19.47
CA ALA A 243 32.36 2.17 -18.79
C ALA A 243 31.23 2.10 -19.82
N SER A 244 30.26 1.21 -19.58
CA SER A 244 29.07 1.07 -20.41
C SER A 244 27.83 0.92 -19.53
N MET A 245 26.69 1.37 -20.05
CA MET A 245 25.38 1.17 -19.45
C MET A 245 24.51 0.35 -20.39
N SER A 246 23.82 -0.63 -19.83
CA SER A 246 22.87 -1.45 -20.58
C SER A 246 21.51 -1.42 -19.90
N LEU A 247 20.47 -1.09 -20.65
CA LEU A 247 19.09 -1.10 -20.16
C LEU A 247 18.71 -2.52 -19.75
N LEU A 248 18.30 -2.70 -18.49
CA LEU A 248 17.96 -4.00 -17.93
C LEU A 248 16.44 -4.19 -17.85
N LYS A 249 15.74 -3.19 -17.30
CA LYS A 249 14.29 -3.23 -17.16
C LYS A 249 13.70 -1.84 -17.01
N ALA A 250 12.55 -1.60 -17.60
CA ALA A 250 11.76 -0.39 -17.41
C ALA A 250 10.30 -0.71 -17.09
N LYS A 251 9.62 0.22 -16.42
CA LYS A 251 8.19 0.12 -16.14
C LYS A 251 7.55 1.48 -16.12
N THR A 252 6.39 1.59 -16.78
CA THR A 252 5.57 2.79 -16.81
C THR A 252 4.18 2.51 -16.23
N ARG A 253 3.55 3.54 -15.65
CA ARG A 253 2.16 3.50 -15.20
C ARG A 253 1.47 4.82 -15.51
N LEU A 254 0.24 4.74 -16.02
CA LEU A 254 -0.61 5.91 -16.25
C LEU A 254 -0.95 6.59 -14.93
N ALA A 255 -1.03 7.92 -14.96
CA ALA A 255 -1.53 8.70 -13.84
C ALA A 255 -3.00 8.31 -13.56
N PRO A 256 -3.40 8.21 -12.28
CA PRO A 256 -4.78 7.94 -11.92
C PRO A 256 -5.74 9.00 -12.48
N LEU A 257 -6.94 8.59 -12.90
CA LEU A 257 -7.98 9.52 -13.35
C LEU A 257 -8.40 10.51 -12.25
N LYS A 258 -8.26 10.12 -10.98
CA LYS A 258 -8.41 11.04 -9.84
C LYS A 258 -7.12 11.87 -9.74
N PRO A 259 -7.20 13.20 -9.90
CA PRO A 259 -6.01 14.04 -9.97
C PRO A 259 -5.19 13.95 -8.70
N LEU A 260 -3.88 13.75 -8.86
CA LEU A 260 -2.88 13.85 -7.82
C LEU A 260 -2.01 15.06 -8.11
N THR A 261 -1.38 15.62 -7.07
CA THR A 261 -0.37 16.66 -7.24
C THR A 261 0.88 16.08 -7.89
N ILE A 262 1.64 16.89 -8.64
CA ILE A 262 2.89 16.48 -9.29
C ILE A 262 3.85 15.81 -8.29
N PRO A 263 4.13 16.37 -7.09
CA PRO A 263 4.98 15.70 -6.10
C PRO A 263 4.51 14.29 -5.69
N ARG A 264 3.19 14.07 -5.63
CA ARG A 264 2.66 12.73 -5.31
C ARG A 264 2.80 11.75 -6.47
N LEU A 265 2.81 12.23 -7.72
CA LEU A 265 3.08 11.40 -8.89
C LEU A 265 4.57 11.05 -8.95
N GLU A 266 5.45 12.01 -8.70
CA GLU A 266 6.90 11.79 -8.59
C GLU A 266 7.21 10.75 -7.49
N LEU A 267 6.56 10.85 -6.32
CA LEU A 267 6.69 9.86 -5.25
C LEU A 267 6.18 8.47 -5.67
N CYS A 268 5.16 8.40 -6.53
CA CYS A 268 4.71 7.14 -7.10
C CYS A 268 5.72 6.57 -8.12
N GLY A 269 6.43 7.42 -8.86
CA GLY A 269 7.59 7.04 -9.69
C GLY A 269 8.70 6.42 -8.86
N ALA A 270 9.10 7.07 -7.77
CA ALA A 270 10.10 6.56 -6.83
C ALA A 270 9.67 5.22 -6.20
N LEU A 271 8.39 5.06 -5.85
CA LEU A 271 7.85 3.79 -5.37
C LEU A 271 7.88 2.70 -6.45
N LEU A 272 7.56 3.04 -7.70
CA LEU A 272 7.65 2.11 -8.82
C LEU A 272 9.09 1.63 -9.04
N LEU A 273 10.07 2.52 -8.86
CA LEU A 273 11.50 2.18 -8.94
C LEU A 273 11.92 1.21 -7.85
N SER A 274 11.52 1.46 -6.60
CA SER A 274 11.74 0.54 -5.48
C SER A 274 11.14 -0.85 -5.75
N GLN A 275 9.93 -0.92 -6.30
CA GLN A 275 9.30 -2.19 -6.69
C GLN A 275 10.03 -2.87 -7.85
N LEU A 276 10.55 -2.11 -8.81
CA LEU A 276 11.34 -2.61 -9.92
C LEU A 276 12.63 -3.24 -9.40
N ILE A 277 13.37 -2.56 -8.51
CA ILE A 277 14.57 -3.08 -7.85
C ILE A 277 14.25 -4.36 -7.08
N HIS A 278 13.15 -4.40 -6.33
CA HIS A 278 12.72 -5.62 -5.65
C HIS A 278 12.53 -6.79 -6.63
N SER A 279 11.94 -6.54 -7.80
CA SER A 279 11.76 -7.56 -8.84
C SER A 279 13.07 -8.07 -9.45
N LEU A 280 14.16 -7.31 -9.29
CA LEU A 280 15.49 -7.66 -9.76
C LEU A 280 16.35 -8.37 -8.69
N GLN A 281 15.85 -8.55 -7.47
CA GLN A 281 16.64 -9.20 -6.40
C GLN A 281 17.24 -10.56 -6.78
N PRO A 282 16.53 -11.48 -7.48
CA PRO A 282 17.14 -12.75 -7.90
C PRO A 282 18.36 -12.54 -8.78
N LEU A 283 18.28 -11.61 -9.74
CA LEU A 283 19.40 -11.26 -10.62
C LEU A 283 20.53 -10.57 -9.83
N ILE A 284 20.20 -9.62 -8.94
CA ILE A 284 21.18 -8.91 -8.12
C ILE A 284 21.98 -9.87 -7.23
N ARG A 285 21.39 -10.98 -6.78
CA ARG A 285 22.09 -12.01 -5.97
C ARG A 285 23.07 -12.85 -6.79
N ASN A 286 22.78 -13.05 -8.07
CA ASN A 286 23.61 -13.85 -8.97
C ASN A 286 24.70 -13.03 -9.67
N LEU A 287 24.60 -11.70 -9.62
CA LEU A 287 25.57 -10.78 -10.21
C LEU A 287 26.42 -10.12 -9.13
N ASN A 288 27.67 -9.81 -9.46
CA ASN A 288 28.56 -9.05 -8.58
C ASN A 288 28.21 -7.55 -8.61
N ILE A 289 27.11 -7.17 -7.94
CA ILE A 289 26.64 -5.78 -7.84
C ILE A 289 27.29 -5.11 -6.62
N SER A 290 28.20 -4.17 -6.88
CA SER A 290 28.91 -3.42 -5.84
C SER A 290 28.07 -2.34 -5.17
N SER A 291 27.16 -1.71 -5.90
CA SER A 291 26.38 -0.55 -5.43
C SER A 291 25.10 -0.35 -6.25
N ILE A 292 24.11 0.30 -5.64
CA ILE A 292 22.83 0.66 -6.26
C ILE A 292 22.61 2.15 -6.08
N PHE A 293 22.37 2.86 -7.20
CA PHE A 293 22.10 4.29 -7.24
C PHE A 293 20.66 4.51 -7.72
N CYS A 294 19.88 5.28 -6.97
CA CYS A 294 18.52 5.67 -7.30
C CYS A 294 18.45 7.18 -7.52
N PHE A 295 17.93 7.58 -8.68
CA PHE A 295 17.87 8.96 -9.11
C PHE A 295 16.43 9.44 -9.28
N THR A 296 16.21 10.69 -8.89
CA THR A 296 14.99 11.47 -9.16
C THR A 296 15.38 12.93 -9.35
N ASP A 297 14.70 13.62 -10.24
CA ASP A 297 14.80 15.08 -10.44
C ASP A 297 13.90 15.87 -9.46
N SER A 298 13.06 15.17 -8.70
CA SER A 298 12.22 15.78 -7.68
C SER A 298 12.97 15.96 -6.37
N THR A 299 13.40 17.20 -6.12
CA THR A 299 13.94 17.61 -4.82
C THR A 299 12.95 17.38 -3.67
N ILE A 300 11.64 17.53 -3.91
CA ILE A 300 10.58 17.30 -2.91
C ILE A 300 10.53 15.82 -2.51
N VAL A 301 10.52 14.91 -3.50
CA VAL A 301 10.52 13.46 -3.23
C VAL A 301 11.79 13.05 -2.51
N LEU A 302 12.94 13.56 -2.95
CA LEU A 302 14.21 13.29 -2.29
C LEU A 302 14.20 13.76 -0.83
N SER A 303 13.67 14.95 -0.54
CA SER A 303 13.46 15.41 0.82
C SER A 303 12.52 14.50 1.61
N TRP A 304 11.38 14.08 1.04
CA TRP A 304 10.45 13.16 1.72
C TRP A 304 11.07 11.80 2.06
N ILE A 305 11.91 11.24 1.18
CA ILE A 305 12.60 9.97 1.43
C ILE A 305 13.60 10.12 2.57
N LYS A 306 14.29 11.26 2.66
CA LYS A 306 15.28 11.54 3.71
C LYS A 306 14.66 11.94 5.04
N MET A 307 13.43 12.45 5.04
CA MET A 307 12.71 12.83 6.26
C MET A 307 12.20 11.60 7.06
N PRO A 308 12.20 11.68 8.40
CA PRO A 308 11.54 10.67 9.22
C PRO A 308 10.04 10.56 8.92
N ALA A 309 9.54 9.34 8.71
CA ALA A 309 8.14 9.08 8.30
C ALA A 309 7.09 9.74 9.21
N HIS A 310 7.36 9.84 10.52
CA HIS A 310 6.42 10.45 11.47
C HIS A 310 6.18 11.96 11.21
N GLN A 311 7.11 12.66 10.56
CA GLN A 311 6.99 14.07 10.19
C GLN A 311 6.16 14.29 8.93
N LEU A 312 5.85 13.24 8.17
CA LEU A 312 5.11 13.32 6.90
C LEU A 312 3.62 13.02 7.12
N LYS A 313 2.75 13.61 6.29
CA LYS A 313 1.33 13.24 6.23
C LYS A 313 1.18 11.79 5.76
N THR A 314 0.07 11.15 6.12
CA THR A 314 -0.14 9.70 5.97
C THR A 314 0.11 9.17 4.55
N TYR A 315 -0.31 9.88 3.50
CA TYR A 315 -0.12 9.44 2.11
C TYR A 315 1.37 9.30 1.76
N VAL A 316 2.15 10.34 2.09
CA VAL A 316 3.59 10.41 1.81
C VAL A 316 4.33 9.44 2.73
N SER A 317 4.05 9.48 4.04
CA SER A 317 4.64 8.60 5.05
C SER A 317 4.52 7.11 4.70
N ASN A 318 3.35 6.66 4.23
CA ASN A 318 3.16 5.24 3.92
C ASN A 318 3.97 4.81 2.70
N ARG A 319 4.14 5.69 1.71
CA ARG A 319 4.90 5.40 0.47
C ARG A 319 6.40 5.48 0.69
N THR A 320 6.87 6.47 1.44
CA THR A 320 8.29 6.54 1.81
C THR A 320 8.71 5.34 2.64
N GLN A 321 7.86 4.85 3.54
CA GLN A 321 8.11 3.59 4.25
C GLN A 321 8.19 2.37 3.32
N GLN A 322 7.34 2.30 2.29
CA GLN A 322 7.43 1.22 1.29
C GLN A 322 8.72 1.31 0.48
N ILE A 323 9.11 2.51 0.04
CA ILE A 323 10.37 2.74 -0.68
C ILE A 323 11.56 2.28 0.17
N LEU A 324 11.59 2.70 1.44
CA LEU A 324 12.66 2.40 2.39
C LEU A 324 12.62 0.97 2.96
N SER A 325 11.60 0.17 2.61
CA SER A 325 11.58 -1.27 2.93
C SER A 325 12.44 -2.11 1.97
N VAL A 326 12.75 -1.56 0.79
CA VAL A 326 13.57 -2.21 -0.24
C VAL A 326 14.90 -1.47 -0.46
N THR A 327 14.90 -0.13 -0.33
CA THR A 327 16.07 0.73 -0.56
C THR A 327 16.48 1.42 0.74
N SER A 328 17.65 2.06 0.78
CA SER A 328 18.10 2.90 1.90
C SER A 328 18.17 4.37 1.48
N GLN A 329 18.19 5.30 2.44
CA GLN A 329 18.18 6.74 2.16
C GLN A 329 19.42 7.21 1.40
N GLU A 330 20.55 6.53 1.61
CA GLU A 330 21.86 6.81 1.04
C GLU A 330 21.93 6.45 -0.45
N MET A 331 21.03 5.56 -0.91
CA MET A 331 20.92 5.19 -2.32
C MET A 331 20.27 6.29 -3.18
N TRP A 332 19.63 7.30 -2.58
CA TRP A 332 18.83 8.28 -3.32
C TRP A 332 19.57 9.61 -3.53
N PHE A 333 19.61 10.03 -4.80
CA PHE A 333 20.34 11.20 -5.29
C PHE A 333 19.46 12.03 -6.23
N HIS A 334 19.77 13.33 -6.28
CA HIS A 334 19.16 14.25 -7.23
C HIS A 334 19.96 14.33 -8.53
N ILE A 335 19.26 14.45 -9.67
CA ILE A 335 19.82 14.77 -10.99
C ILE A 335 18.97 15.84 -11.70
N SER A 336 19.51 16.43 -12.76
CA SER A 336 18.72 17.30 -13.64
C SER A 336 17.67 16.49 -14.41
N GLY A 337 16.45 17.04 -14.54
CA GLY A 337 15.39 16.39 -15.33
C GLY A 337 15.74 16.21 -16.80
N VAL A 338 16.59 17.07 -17.37
CA VAL A 338 17.06 16.95 -18.77
C VAL A 338 17.93 15.70 -18.95
N GLU A 339 18.61 15.26 -17.89
CA GLU A 339 19.48 14.09 -17.87
C GLU A 339 18.74 12.85 -17.36
N ASN A 340 17.43 12.92 -17.11
CA ASN A 340 16.65 11.83 -16.53
C ASN A 340 16.04 10.94 -17.64
N PRO A 341 16.56 9.72 -17.88
CA PRO A 341 16.01 8.83 -18.90
C PRO A 341 14.58 8.38 -18.60
N ALA A 342 14.13 8.43 -17.34
CA ALA A 342 12.77 8.08 -16.99
C ALA A 342 11.73 9.07 -17.55
N ASP A 343 12.11 10.30 -17.89
CA ASP A 343 11.22 11.31 -18.49
C ASP A 343 10.65 10.86 -19.84
N VAL A 344 11.47 10.17 -20.65
CA VAL A 344 11.06 9.56 -21.92
C VAL A 344 9.87 8.61 -21.72
N GLY A 345 9.95 7.77 -20.68
CA GLY A 345 8.91 6.80 -20.34
C GLY A 345 7.70 7.42 -19.64
N SER A 346 7.87 8.50 -18.88
CA SER A 346 6.79 9.16 -18.14
C SER A 346 5.88 10.01 -19.05
N ARG A 347 6.38 10.42 -20.23
CA ARG A 347 5.66 11.21 -21.24
C ARG A 347 5.21 10.41 -22.45
N GLY A 348 5.98 9.38 -22.80
CA GLY A 348 5.81 8.53 -23.97
C GLY A 348 6.29 9.18 -25.27
N VAL A 349 6.78 8.36 -26.19
CA VAL A 349 7.32 8.78 -27.48
C VAL A 349 6.81 7.89 -28.62
N LEU A 350 6.98 8.35 -29.86
CA LEU A 350 6.69 7.56 -31.05
C LEU A 350 7.83 6.55 -31.34
N PRO A 351 7.56 5.43 -32.03
CA PRO A 351 8.56 4.42 -32.39
C PRO A 351 9.86 4.95 -33.00
N SER A 352 9.78 5.82 -34.01
CA SER A 352 10.95 6.43 -34.68
C SER A 352 11.79 7.27 -33.73
N SER A 353 11.14 7.99 -32.81
CA SER A 353 11.83 8.78 -31.80
C SER A 353 12.55 7.89 -30.80
N LEU A 354 11.95 6.75 -30.41
CA LEU A 354 12.58 5.80 -29.49
C LEU A 354 13.82 5.15 -30.12
N LEU A 355 13.75 4.81 -31.42
CA LEU A 355 14.84 4.13 -32.14
C LEU A 355 16.18 4.88 -32.02
N HIS A 356 16.14 6.22 -32.02
CA HIS A 356 17.33 7.09 -31.96
C HIS A 356 17.51 7.79 -30.61
N HIS A 357 16.93 7.26 -29.54
CA HIS A 357 16.95 7.93 -28.23
C HIS A 357 18.10 7.44 -27.33
N ASP A 358 19.31 7.98 -27.54
CA ASP A 358 20.51 7.55 -26.80
C ASP A 358 20.36 7.59 -25.27
N LEU A 359 19.72 8.63 -24.74
CA LEU A 359 19.49 8.73 -23.28
C LEU A 359 18.66 7.55 -22.74
N TRP A 360 17.71 7.00 -23.52
CA TRP A 360 16.89 5.87 -23.08
C TRP A 360 17.66 4.56 -23.16
N TRP A 361 18.45 4.35 -24.21
CA TRP A 361 19.17 3.08 -24.42
C TRP A 361 20.47 3.00 -23.61
N SER A 362 21.23 4.09 -23.60
CA SER A 362 22.59 4.15 -23.05
C SER A 362 22.68 4.94 -21.74
N GLY A 363 21.58 5.54 -21.29
CA GLY A 363 21.59 6.38 -20.09
C GLY A 363 22.35 7.70 -20.27
N PRO A 364 22.58 8.45 -19.18
CA PRO A 364 23.24 9.74 -19.23
C PRO A 364 24.74 9.61 -19.59
N PRO A 365 25.30 10.49 -20.45
CA PRO A 365 26.71 10.39 -20.88
C PRO A 365 27.72 10.43 -19.73
N TRP A 366 27.43 11.18 -18.66
CA TRP A 366 28.29 11.30 -17.49
C TRP A 366 28.44 10.00 -16.70
N CYS A 367 27.56 9.00 -16.88
CA CYS A 367 27.76 7.68 -16.28
C CYS A 367 28.98 6.94 -16.87
N SER A 368 29.55 7.42 -17.96
CA SER A 368 30.82 6.91 -18.50
C SER A 368 32.01 7.27 -17.61
N GLN A 369 31.87 8.31 -16.78
CA GLN A 369 32.86 8.73 -15.79
C GLN A 369 32.72 7.93 -14.49
N PRO A 370 33.75 7.88 -13.63
CA PRO A 370 33.65 7.24 -12.33
C PRO A 370 32.63 7.96 -11.41
N PRO A 371 31.98 7.25 -10.46
CA PRO A 371 30.89 7.81 -9.63
C PRO A 371 31.23 9.09 -8.87
N GLU A 372 32.49 9.29 -8.53
CA GLU A 372 32.99 10.48 -7.82
C GLU A 372 32.87 11.76 -8.65
N GLN A 373 32.75 11.63 -9.98
CA GLN A 373 32.62 12.74 -10.92
C GLN A 373 31.20 12.94 -11.41
N TRP A 374 30.24 12.13 -10.95
CA TRP A 374 28.85 12.26 -11.39
C TRP A 374 28.24 13.57 -10.86
N PRO A 375 27.36 14.24 -11.64
CA PRO A 375 26.73 15.51 -11.25
C PRO A 375 25.57 15.28 -10.25
N ILE A 376 25.85 14.57 -9.16
CA ILE A 376 24.85 14.08 -8.22
C ILE A 376 24.88 14.89 -6.93
N SER A 377 23.71 15.25 -6.41
CA SER A 377 23.60 15.89 -5.10
C SER A 377 22.81 15.04 -4.14
N GLN A 378 23.33 14.86 -2.92
CA GLN A 378 22.58 14.31 -1.80
C GLN A 378 21.92 15.41 -0.96
N SER A 379 22.41 16.65 -1.00
CA SER A 379 21.92 17.72 -0.16
C SER A 379 20.76 18.43 -0.84
N VAL A 380 19.63 18.52 -0.13
CA VAL A 380 18.50 19.34 -0.55
C VAL A 380 18.12 20.23 0.62
N GLN A 381 18.31 21.54 0.48
CA GLN A 381 17.78 22.52 1.43
C GLN A 381 16.50 23.11 0.84
N ILE A 382 15.36 22.45 1.10
CA ILE A 382 14.04 23.03 0.80
C ILE A 382 13.52 23.69 2.06
N VAL A 383 13.30 25.01 1.97
CA VAL A 383 12.48 25.75 2.93
C VAL A 383 11.03 25.56 2.48
N ASP A 384 10.17 24.98 3.34
CA ASP A 384 8.77 24.58 3.06
C ASP A 384 8.55 23.33 2.18
N ILE A 385 8.87 22.16 2.74
CA ILE A 385 8.52 20.86 2.14
C ILE A 385 7.00 20.62 2.27
N PRO A 386 6.25 20.44 1.16
CA PRO A 386 4.83 20.16 1.19
C PRO A 386 4.48 18.86 1.92
N GLU A 387 3.24 18.73 2.37
CA GLU A 387 2.72 17.51 3.01
C GLU A 387 3.53 16.98 4.20
N THR A 388 4.32 17.85 4.81
CA THR A 388 4.82 17.68 6.16
C THR A 388 3.67 17.92 7.13
N LYS A 389 3.67 17.17 8.23
CA LYS A 389 2.90 17.56 9.40
C LYS A 389 3.51 18.87 9.88
N PRO A 390 2.71 19.86 10.30
CA PRO A 390 3.27 21.04 10.93
C PRO A 390 4.22 20.53 12.00
N ALA A 391 5.46 21.02 11.98
CA ALA A 391 6.36 20.80 13.09
C ALA A 391 5.51 21.03 14.34
N GLN A 392 5.47 20.05 15.24
CA GLN A 392 5.09 20.40 16.59
C GLN A 392 6.21 21.34 17.03
N THR A 393 6.04 22.63 16.72
CA THR A 393 6.57 23.69 17.55
C THR A 393 6.02 23.34 18.92
N ASN A 394 6.81 22.57 19.65
CA ASN A 394 6.98 22.80 21.06
C ASN A 394 7.54 24.23 21.16
N THR A 395 6.74 25.23 20.82
CA THR A 395 6.81 26.49 21.51
C THR A 395 6.72 26.07 22.96
N LEU A 396 7.86 26.12 23.65
CA LEU A 396 7.92 26.36 25.07
C LEU A 396 7.25 27.72 25.29
N VAL A 397 5.93 27.76 25.12
CA VAL A 397 5.13 28.68 25.87
C VAL A 397 5.33 28.18 27.28
N THR A 398 6.07 28.94 28.07
CA THR A 398 6.00 28.87 29.53
C THR A 398 4.55 29.19 29.91
N VAL A 399 3.65 28.23 29.73
CA VAL A 399 2.33 28.25 30.33
C VAL A 399 2.59 28.05 31.81
N LYS A 400 2.72 29.17 32.49
CA LYS A 400 2.75 29.29 33.94
C LYS A 400 1.39 28.81 34.46
N SER A 401 1.20 27.49 34.54
CA SER A 401 0.29 26.75 35.43
C SER A 401 0.01 25.34 34.90
N CYS A 402 0.93 24.39 35.13
CA CYS A 402 0.50 23.00 35.24
C CYS A 402 -0.41 22.94 36.48
N ASN A 403 -1.71 22.82 36.29
CA ASN A 403 -2.63 22.73 37.42
C ASN A 403 -2.40 21.39 38.13
N TYR A 404 -1.66 21.44 39.24
CA TYR A 404 -1.22 20.26 40.00
C TYR A 404 -2.38 19.33 40.39
N ILE A 405 -3.61 19.86 40.50
CA ILE A 405 -4.81 19.07 40.78
C ILE A 405 -5.17 18.18 39.58
N LEU A 406 -5.04 18.68 38.35
CA LEU A 406 -5.35 17.91 37.13
C LEU A 406 -4.29 16.85 36.85
N SER A 407 -2.99 17.17 37.01
CA SER A 407 -1.94 16.14 36.89
C SER A 407 -2.08 15.08 38.00
N THR A 408 -2.50 15.49 39.19
CA THR A 408 -2.80 14.54 40.27
C THR A 408 -4.03 13.69 39.98
N ALA A 409 -5.03 14.21 39.26
CA ALA A 409 -6.24 13.47 38.89
C ALA A 409 -5.95 12.23 38.04
N GLU A 410 -4.89 12.25 37.23
CA GLU A 410 -4.45 11.10 36.42
C GLU A 410 -4.07 9.87 37.27
N ARG A 411 -3.68 10.08 38.53
CA ARG A 411 -3.35 9.02 39.49
C ARG A 411 -4.57 8.37 40.15
N TYR A 412 -5.79 8.82 39.83
CA TYR A 412 -7.02 8.29 40.41
C TYR A 412 -7.77 7.43 39.40
N SER A 413 -8.35 6.34 39.90
CA SER A 413 -9.26 5.44 39.17
C SER A 413 -10.72 5.59 39.57
N SER A 414 -11.04 6.42 40.59
CA SER A 414 -12.41 6.62 41.08
C SER A 414 -12.77 8.10 41.13
N PHE A 415 -13.84 8.47 40.43
CA PHE A 415 -14.35 9.83 40.39
C PHE A 415 -14.73 10.37 41.79
N LEU A 416 -15.50 9.60 42.56
CA LEU A 416 -15.91 10.02 43.91
C LEU A 416 -14.72 10.17 44.85
N ARG A 417 -13.71 9.29 44.76
CA ARG A 417 -12.48 9.41 45.55
C ARG A 417 -11.73 10.69 45.20
N LEU A 418 -11.60 11.01 43.91
CA LEU A 418 -10.97 12.24 43.44
C LEU A 418 -11.69 13.48 44.00
N VAL A 419 -13.02 13.54 43.90
CA VAL A 419 -13.81 14.67 44.44
C VAL A 419 -13.63 14.81 45.95
N ARG A 420 -13.62 13.70 46.72
CA ARG A 420 -13.34 13.75 48.17
C ARG A 420 -11.96 14.32 48.47
N VAL A 421 -10.91 13.90 47.75
CA VAL A 421 -9.56 14.43 47.95
C VAL A 421 -9.52 15.93 47.67
N VAL A 422 -10.11 16.37 46.55
CA VAL A 422 -10.23 17.81 46.24
C VAL A 422 -10.97 18.55 47.36
N GLY A 423 -12.03 17.97 47.92
CA GLY A 423 -12.76 18.53 49.06
C GLY A 423 -11.91 18.68 50.31
N PHE A 424 -11.13 17.66 50.68
CA PHE A 424 -10.21 17.73 51.82
C PHE A 424 -9.09 18.75 51.61
N VAL A 425 -8.53 18.83 50.40
CA VAL A 425 -7.51 19.84 50.05
C VAL A 425 -8.10 21.25 50.20
N ARG A 426 -9.30 21.49 49.65
CA ARG A 426 -9.97 22.79 49.79
C ARG A 426 -10.29 23.13 51.24
N ARG A 427 -10.76 22.17 52.03
CA ARG A 427 -10.98 22.34 53.48
C ARG A 427 -9.69 22.68 54.21
N PHE A 428 -8.60 21.97 53.91
CA PHE A 428 -7.29 22.23 54.51
C PHE A 428 -6.85 23.67 54.24
N ILE A 429 -6.92 24.12 52.97
CA ILE A 429 -6.61 25.50 52.57
C ILE A 429 -7.49 26.49 53.35
N ALA A 430 -8.80 26.25 53.43
CA ALA A 430 -9.72 27.11 54.17
C ALA A 430 -9.37 27.18 55.67
N ASN A 431 -9.08 26.04 56.30
CA ASN A 431 -8.70 25.94 57.71
C ASN A 431 -7.35 26.61 58.02
N CYS A 432 -6.41 26.60 57.06
CA CYS A 432 -5.11 27.29 57.16
C CYS A 432 -5.26 28.81 57.10
N ARG A 433 -6.27 29.31 56.39
CA ARG A 433 -6.59 30.75 56.31
C ARG A 433 -7.32 31.30 57.54
N ILE A 434 -7.77 30.45 58.46
CA ILE A 434 -8.43 30.89 59.70
C ILE A 434 -7.39 31.44 60.70
N PRO A 435 -7.54 32.69 61.18
CA PRO A 435 -6.62 33.29 62.16
C PRO A 435 -6.52 32.46 63.45
N LYS A 436 -5.34 32.48 64.11
CA LYS A 436 -5.07 31.70 65.33
C LYS A 436 -6.17 31.86 66.40
N ARG A 437 -6.70 33.08 66.58
CA ARG A 437 -7.77 33.41 67.54
C ARG A 437 -9.13 32.73 67.25
N LYS A 438 -9.38 32.24 66.04
CA LYS A 438 -10.65 31.62 65.60
C LYS A 438 -10.52 30.13 65.27
N ARG A 439 -9.47 29.44 65.76
CA ARG A 439 -9.19 28.01 65.44
C ARG A 439 -10.34 27.05 65.75
N ARG A 440 -11.19 27.36 66.74
CA ARG A 440 -12.40 26.57 67.05
C ARG A 440 -13.40 26.50 65.88
N LYS A 441 -13.33 27.43 64.90
CA LYS A 441 -14.18 27.43 63.68
C LYS A 441 -13.65 26.52 62.56
N ARG A 442 -12.53 25.82 62.76
CA ARG A 442 -12.02 24.87 61.76
C ARG A 442 -13.00 23.73 61.58
N LYS A 443 -13.24 23.35 60.32
CA LYS A 443 -14.06 22.18 60.00
C LYS A 443 -13.24 20.91 60.21
N ILE A 444 -13.80 19.95 60.94
CA ILE A 444 -13.18 18.67 61.31
C ILE A 444 -14.18 17.54 60.96
N GLY A 445 -13.72 16.29 60.80
CA GLY A 445 -14.57 15.12 60.54
C GLY A 445 -14.82 14.84 59.05
N PRO A 446 -15.89 14.12 58.68
CA PRO A 446 -16.21 13.81 57.28
C PRO A 446 -16.55 15.08 56.48
N LEU A 447 -16.48 15.00 55.15
CA LEU A 447 -16.88 16.09 54.26
C LEU A 447 -18.40 16.29 54.30
N SER A 448 -18.85 17.54 54.46
CA SER A 448 -20.26 17.88 54.29
C SER A 448 -20.67 17.78 52.82
N SER A 449 -21.96 17.60 52.54
CA SER A 449 -22.51 17.59 51.16
C SER A 449 -22.10 18.86 50.39
N HIS A 450 -22.24 20.03 51.02
CA HIS A 450 -21.84 21.31 50.43
C HIS A 450 -20.34 21.36 50.08
N GLU A 451 -19.46 20.80 50.91
CA GLU A 451 -18.03 20.74 50.58
C GLU A 451 -17.74 19.76 49.44
N PHE A 452 -18.47 18.66 49.38
CA PHE A 452 -18.36 17.69 48.30
C PHE A 452 -18.84 18.28 46.96
N ASP A 453 -20.01 18.90 46.94
CA ASP A 453 -20.57 19.55 45.74
C ASP A 453 -19.70 20.71 45.28
N GLY A 454 -19.25 21.55 46.22
CA GLY A 454 -18.29 22.61 45.91
C GLY A 454 -16.98 22.05 45.34
N ALA A 455 -16.45 20.94 45.88
CA ALA A 455 -15.26 20.29 45.35
C ALA A 455 -15.48 19.73 43.95
N HIS A 456 -16.65 19.14 43.68
CA HIS A 456 -17.03 18.66 42.37
C HIS A 456 -17.06 19.81 41.36
N VAL A 457 -17.81 20.89 41.64
CA VAL A 457 -17.88 22.08 40.78
C VAL A 457 -16.50 22.67 40.53
N HIS A 458 -15.66 22.77 41.57
CA HIS A 458 -14.29 23.28 41.43
C HIS A 458 -13.44 22.39 40.51
N LEU A 459 -13.49 21.07 40.68
CA LEU A 459 -12.78 20.14 39.81
C LEU A 459 -13.22 20.29 38.36
N ILE A 460 -14.52 20.40 38.09
CA ILE A 460 -15.03 20.60 36.73
C ILE A 460 -14.57 21.93 36.16
N ARG A 461 -14.62 23.02 36.95
CA ARG A 461 -14.12 24.33 36.52
C ARG A 461 -12.65 24.28 36.13
N LEU A 462 -11.81 23.58 36.90
CA LEU A 462 -10.40 23.40 36.56
C LEU A 462 -10.22 22.63 35.24
N VAL A 463 -10.99 21.56 35.04
CA VAL A 463 -10.97 20.81 33.78
C VAL A 463 -11.37 21.72 32.61
N GLN A 464 -12.44 22.50 32.75
CA GLN A 464 -12.87 23.41 31.70
C GLN A 464 -11.85 24.51 31.43
N GLN A 465 -11.26 25.13 32.46
CA GLN A 465 -10.20 26.14 32.29
C GLN A 465 -8.98 25.58 31.56
N HIS A 466 -8.63 24.31 31.79
CA HIS A 466 -7.50 23.68 31.13
C HIS A 466 -7.76 23.35 29.65
N TYR A 467 -8.95 22.84 29.32
CA TYR A 467 -9.28 22.42 27.96
C TYR A 467 -9.94 23.53 27.10
N PHE A 468 -10.49 24.55 27.74
CA PHE A 468 -11.19 25.68 27.12
C PHE A 468 -10.66 27.02 27.68
N PRO A 469 -9.35 27.28 27.67
CA PRO A 469 -8.76 28.45 28.33
C PRO A 469 -9.29 29.78 27.76
N GLU A 470 -9.56 29.83 26.46
CA GLU A 470 -10.02 31.04 25.77
C GLU A 470 -11.38 31.53 26.30
N ALA A 471 -12.28 30.61 26.69
CA ALA A 471 -13.56 30.96 27.29
C ALA A 471 -13.45 31.67 28.64
N PHE A 472 -12.35 31.44 29.38
CA PHE A 472 -12.12 32.04 30.70
C PHE A 472 -11.18 33.25 30.67
N LYS A 473 -10.33 33.39 29.65
CA LYS A 473 -9.45 34.57 29.49
C LYS A 473 -10.23 35.82 29.10
N HIS A 474 -11.17 35.68 28.16
CA HIS A 474 -11.97 36.79 27.64
C HIS A 474 -13.36 36.86 28.27
N ASN A 475 -13.70 35.90 29.15
CA ASN A 475 -15.05 35.68 29.67
C ASN A 475 -16.11 35.59 28.56
N GLU A 476 -15.68 35.19 27.37
CA GLU A 476 -16.46 35.15 26.13
C GLU A 476 -16.44 33.73 25.58
N VAL A 477 -17.62 33.13 25.53
CA VAL A 477 -17.79 31.76 25.02
C VAL A 477 -17.65 31.72 23.48
N ASP A 478 -17.70 32.89 22.82
CA ASP A 478 -17.52 33.07 21.38
C ASP A 478 -16.10 32.81 20.87
N ALA A 479 -15.11 32.78 21.77
CA ALA A 479 -13.74 32.40 21.43
C ALA A 479 -13.56 30.88 21.24
N LEU A 480 -14.58 30.05 21.50
CA LEU A 480 -14.51 28.60 21.33
C LEU A 480 -14.72 28.16 19.88
N PRO A 481 -14.21 26.96 19.50
CA PRO A 481 -14.40 26.39 18.17
C PRO A 481 -15.87 26.39 17.73
N LEU A 482 -16.10 26.61 16.43
CA LEU A 482 -17.43 26.74 15.84
C LEU A 482 -18.36 25.56 16.19
N GLU A 483 -17.82 24.34 16.28
CA GLU A 483 -18.58 23.14 16.63
C GLU A 483 -19.15 23.17 18.04
N LEU A 484 -18.43 23.79 18.99
CA LEU A 484 -18.91 23.97 20.36
C LEU A 484 -19.87 25.16 20.47
N ARG A 485 -19.64 26.23 19.71
CA ARG A 485 -20.54 27.41 19.70
C ARG A 485 -21.95 27.09 19.20
N ARG A 486 -22.08 26.14 18.26
CA ARG A 486 -23.39 25.61 17.80
C ARG A 486 -24.23 24.96 18.90
N LEU A 487 -23.68 24.72 20.08
CA LEU A 487 -24.38 24.13 21.23
C LEU A 487 -25.00 25.18 22.16
N SER A 488 -25.07 26.46 21.76
CA SER A 488 -25.65 27.54 22.59
C SER A 488 -25.07 27.55 24.02
N ILE A 489 -23.74 27.52 24.10
CA ILE A 489 -22.99 27.38 25.35
C ILE A 489 -22.93 28.70 26.14
N PHE A 490 -22.97 28.61 27.46
CA PHE A 490 -22.89 29.76 28.37
C PHE A 490 -22.18 29.39 29.67
N ILE A 491 -21.67 30.37 30.42
CA ILE A 491 -21.09 30.18 31.76
C ILE A 491 -22.17 30.46 32.80
N ASP A 492 -22.37 29.54 33.75
CA ASP A 492 -23.36 29.71 34.81
C ASP A 492 -22.84 30.54 36.01
N HIS A 493 -23.71 30.76 37.01
CA HIS A 493 -23.36 31.44 38.25
C HIS A 493 -22.27 30.73 39.08
N GLU A 494 -22.08 29.43 38.86
CA GLU A 494 -20.99 28.64 39.42
C GLU A 494 -19.74 28.64 38.52
N GLY A 495 -19.64 29.52 37.54
CA GLY A 495 -18.47 29.66 36.68
C GLY A 495 -18.15 28.41 35.87
N VAL A 496 -19.14 27.59 35.54
CA VAL A 496 -19.02 26.35 34.76
C VAL A 496 -19.68 26.55 33.40
N ILE A 497 -19.03 26.10 32.33
CA ILE A 497 -19.59 26.12 30.98
C ILE A 497 -20.67 25.03 30.87
N ARG A 498 -21.87 25.44 30.49
CA ARG A 498 -23.03 24.58 30.25
C ARG A 498 -23.51 24.69 28.81
N VAL A 499 -24.20 23.65 28.36
CA VAL A 499 -24.79 23.56 27.03
C VAL A 499 -26.26 23.98 27.11
N GLY A 500 -26.66 24.95 26.28
CA GLY A 500 -28.04 25.38 26.13
C GLY A 500 -28.89 24.40 25.33
N GLY A 501 -30.16 24.75 25.11
CA GLY A 501 -31.05 23.96 24.26
C GLY A 501 -32.52 24.32 24.41
N ARG A 502 -33.37 23.46 23.82
CA ARG A 502 -34.84 23.65 23.77
C ARG A 502 -35.58 23.26 25.06
N LEU A 503 -34.86 22.81 26.08
CA LEU A 503 -35.44 22.33 27.34
C LEU A 503 -35.51 23.41 28.43
N SER A 504 -35.32 24.69 28.09
CA SER A 504 -35.31 25.79 29.06
C SER A 504 -36.57 25.84 29.93
N ASN A 505 -37.73 25.63 29.31
CA ASN A 505 -39.05 25.66 29.94
C ASN A 505 -39.53 24.30 30.46
N ALA A 506 -38.74 23.23 30.32
CA ALA A 506 -39.14 21.90 30.80
C ALA A 506 -39.12 21.84 32.34
N PRO A 507 -40.03 21.08 32.98
CA PRO A 507 -40.04 20.87 34.43
C PRO A 507 -38.95 19.87 34.85
N LEU A 508 -37.70 20.15 34.49
CA LEU A 508 -36.54 19.29 34.70
C LEU A 508 -35.47 19.99 35.57
N PRO A 509 -34.64 19.22 36.29
CA PRO A 509 -33.49 19.76 37.02
C PRO A 509 -32.56 20.57 36.11
N ILE A 510 -31.88 21.56 36.69
CA ILE A 510 -31.01 22.48 35.95
C ILE A 510 -29.90 21.74 35.19
N ASP A 511 -29.32 20.70 35.79
CA ASP A 511 -28.27 19.86 35.21
C ASP A 511 -28.76 19.07 33.97
N GLN A 512 -30.07 18.82 33.86
CA GLN A 512 -30.67 18.12 32.73
C GLN A 512 -31.13 19.09 31.63
N ARG A 513 -31.58 20.29 32.01
CA ARG A 513 -31.89 21.37 31.06
C ARG A 513 -30.64 21.93 30.41
N TYR A 514 -29.59 22.12 31.22
CA TYR A 514 -28.32 22.74 30.86
C TYR A 514 -27.15 21.88 31.32
N PRO A 515 -26.87 20.76 30.62
CA PRO A 515 -25.81 19.85 31.03
C PRO A 515 -24.43 20.49 30.95
N ILE A 516 -23.57 20.11 31.88
CA ILE A 516 -22.22 20.65 32.01
C ILE A 516 -21.32 20.15 30.88
N LEU A 517 -20.64 21.06 30.18
CA LEU A 517 -19.76 20.70 29.08
C LEU A 517 -18.47 20.05 29.60
N LEU A 518 -18.18 18.82 29.18
CA LEU A 518 -16.95 18.11 29.53
C LEU A 518 -16.11 17.78 28.28
N PRO A 519 -14.79 18.03 28.31
CA PRO A 519 -13.91 17.75 27.19
C PRO A 519 -13.68 16.24 27.02
N SER A 520 -13.89 15.73 25.81
CA SER A 520 -13.79 14.31 25.48
C SER A 520 -12.42 13.67 25.72
N ARG A 521 -11.36 14.48 25.85
CA ARG A 521 -9.97 14.03 26.04
C ARG A 521 -9.53 13.98 27.50
N SER A 522 -10.34 14.47 28.44
CA SER A 522 -9.95 14.56 29.86
C SER A 522 -10.04 13.21 30.57
N HIS A 523 -9.03 12.89 31.39
CA HIS A 523 -9.08 11.74 32.29
C HIS A 523 -10.24 11.81 33.28
N VAL A 524 -10.55 13.00 33.81
CA VAL A 524 -11.72 13.22 34.68
C VAL A 524 -13.01 12.85 33.97
N THR A 525 -13.10 13.09 32.66
CA THR A 525 -14.28 12.68 31.86
C THR A 525 -14.38 11.16 31.76
N ASN A 526 -13.26 10.44 31.62
CA ASN A 526 -13.26 8.99 31.67
C ASN A 526 -13.70 8.46 33.05
N LEU A 527 -13.24 9.09 34.13
CA LEU A 527 -13.67 8.74 35.50
C LEU A 527 -15.17 8.98 35.72
N VAL A 528 -15.74 10.05 35.16
CA VAL A 528 -17.19 10.32 35.20
C VAL A 528 -17.95 9.22 34.44
N ILE A 529 -17.50 8.85 33.24
CA ILE A 529 -18.12 7.77 32.47
C ILE A 529 -18.06 6.45 33.25
N ASP A 530 -16.90 6.13 33.83
CA ASP A 530 -16.70 4.90 34.62
C ASP A 530 -17.60 4.86 35.86
N TYR A 531 -17.72 5.98 36.57
CA TYR A 531 -18.63 6.11 37.70
C TYR A 531 -20.09 5.89 37.30
N ILE A 532 -20.55 6.52 36.21
CA ILE A 532 -21.93 6.35 35.71
C ILE A 532 -22.14 4.91 35.23
N HIS A 533 -21.11 4.29 34.65
CA HIS A 533 -21.14 2.90 34.18
C HIS A 533 -21.33 1.90 35.30
N GLN A 534 -20.58 2.06 36.39
CA GLN A 534 -20.67 1.22 37.58
C GLN A 534 -21.97 1.49 38.36
N LYS A 535 -22.36 2.76 38.52
CA LYS A 535 -23.59 3.16 39.22
C LYS A 535 -24.84 2.58 38.57
N ASN A 536 -24.86 2.45 37.25
CA ASN A 536 -25.99 1.91 36.48
C ASN A 536 -25.73 0.48 35.99
N HIS A 537 -25.02 -0.33 36.78
CA HIS A 537 -24.86 -1.77 36.58
C HIS A 537 -24.54 -2.20 35.13
N HIS A 538 -23.56 -1.54 34.49
CA HIS A 538 -23.03 -1.93 33.18
C HIS A 538 -24.05 -1.90 32.01
N THR A 539 -25.05 -1.02 32.09
CA THR A 539 -26.07 -0.83 31.05
C THR A 539 -25.54 -0.58 29.63
N GLY A 540 -26.39 -0.79 28.63
CA GLY A 540 -26.06 -0.62 27.22
C GLY A 540 -25.62 0.81 26.84
N PRO A 541 -24.88 0.99 25.72
CA PRO A 541 -24.34 2.29 25.32
C PRO A 541 -25.39 3.41 25.15
N THR A 542 -26.61 3.04 24.74
CA THR A 542 -27.72 4.00 24.57
C THR A 542 -28.22 4.52 25.92
N ALA A 543 -28.45 3.63 26.89
CA ALA A 543 -28.87 3.99 28.24
C ALA A 543 -27.78 4.80 28.96
N MET A 544 -26.52 4.38 28.83
CA MET A 544 -25.35 5.12 29.33
C MET A 544 -25.31 6.56 28.80
N LEU A 545 -25.56 6.76 27.50
CA LEU A 545 -25.60 8.09 26.91
C LEU A 545 -26.73 8.94 27.49
N ALA A 546 -27.89 8.34 27.76
CA ALA A 546 -29.01 9.02 28.42
C ALA A 546 -28.66 9.44 29.85
N PHE A 547 -28.07 8.55 30.65
CA PHE A 547 -27.63 8.88 32.02
C PHE A 547 -26.55 9.95 32.07
N ILE A 548 -25.58 9.91 31.16
CA ILE A 548 -24.56 10.96 31.04
C ILE A 548 -25.22 12.32 30.77
N ARG A 549 -26.17 12.37 29.82
CA ARG A 549 -26.87 13.60 29.40
C ARG A 549 -27.78 14.21 30.46
N GLN A 550 -28.10 13.49 31.53
CA GLN A 550 -28.84 14.07 32.66
C GLN A 550 -28.01 15.13 33.42
N ARG A 551 -26.69 15.14 33.24
CA ARG A 551 -25.80 16.08 33.96
C ARG A 551 -24.65 16.64 33.12
N TYR A 552 -24.17 15.89 32.13
CA TYR A 552 -22.98 16.23 31.36
C TYR A 552 -23.22 16.13 29.86
N TRP A 553 -22.66 17.08 29.13
CA TRP A 553 -22.56 17.03 27.68
C TRP A 553 -21.11 16.80 27.28
N ILE A 554 -20.84 15.63 26.70
CA ILE A 554 -19.49 15.25 26.23
C ILE A 554 -19.52 15.18 24.69
N PRO A 555 -18.70 15.97 23.98
CA PRO A 555 -18.55 15.84 22.54
C PRO A 555 -18.12 14.41 22.16
N LYS A 556 -18.76 13.80 21.16
CA LYS A 556 -18.49 12.41 20.72
C LYS A 556 -18.68 11.36 21.85
N ALA A 557 -19.54 11.62 22.84
CA ALA A 557 -19.82 10.74 23.97
C ALA A 557 -20.09 9.27 23.59
N ARG A 558 -20.85 9.03 22.50
CA ARG A 558 -21.22 7.67 22.07
C ARG A 558 -19.99 6.79 21.78
N ASN A 559 -18.97 7.36 21.14
CA ASN A 559 -17.74 6.64 20.81
C ASN A 559 -16.90 6.36 22.06
N LEU A 560 -16.86 7.31 23.01
CA LEU A 560 -16.23 7.15 24.31
C LEU A 560 -16.87 6.04 25.13
N VAL A 561 -18.21 6.03 25.22
CA VAL A 561 -18.96 5.00 25.96
C VAL A 561 -18.75 3.61 25.35
N ARG A 562 -18.77 3.48 24.01
CA ARG A 562 -18.48 2.21 23.32
C ARG A 562 -17.07 1.71 23.64
N ARG A 563 -16.08 2.61 23.57
CA ARG A 563 -14.68 2.29 23.89
C ARG A 563 -14.50 1.88 25.36
N HIS A 564 -15.15 2.58 26.28
CA HIS A 564 -15.11 2.27 27.70
C HIS A 564 -15.72 0.88 27.97
N LYS A 565 -16.88 0.59 27.38
CA LYS A 565 -17.54 -0.73 27.50
C LYS A 565 -16.66 -1.88 27.01
N LEU A 566 -15.97 -1.72 25.88
CA LEU A 566 -15.04 -2.73 25.33
C LEU A 566 -13.84 -3.00 26.26
N LYS A 567 -13.39 -2.00 27.00
CA LYS A 567 -12.31 -2.13 27.99
C LYS A 567 -12.78 -2.65 29.35
N CYS A 568 -14.09 -2.65 29.60
CA CYS A 568 -14.64 -3.10 30.86
C CYS A 568 -14.70 -4.63 30.91
N VAL A 569 -13.90 -5.24 31.78
CA VAL A 569 -13.81 -6.70 31.96
C VAL A 569 -15.18 -7.34 32.20
N VAL A 570 -16.02 -6.71 33.03
CA VAL A 570 -17.38 -7.18 33.34
C VAL A 570 -18.24 -7.23 32.08
N CYS A 571 -18.23 -6.15 31.29
CA CYS A 571 -18.99 -6.08 30.03
C CYS A 571 -18.48 -7.09 29.00
N THR A 572 -17.16 -7.22 28.86
CA THR A 572 -16.55 -8.17 27.93
C THR A 572 -16.94 -9.59 28.28
N ARG A 573 -16.91 -9.96 29.57
CA ARG A 573 -17.33 -11.28 30.06
C ARG A 573 -18.80 -11.58 29.74
N TYR A 574 -19.70 -10.63 29.96
CA TYR A 574 -21.13 -10.80 29.66
C TYR A 574 -21.47 -10.67 28.16
N SER A 575 -20.58 -10.13 27.35
CA SER A 575 -20.77 -10.03 25.89
C SER A 575 -20.35 -11.28 25.12
N LYS A 576 -19.76 -12.28 25.78
CA LYS A 576 -19.36 -13.54 25.13
C LYS A 576 -20.63 -14.22 24.60
N ALA A 577 -20.64 -14.52 23.31
CA ALA A 577 -21.76 -15.18 22.66
C ALA A 577 -22.07 -16.50 23.39
N PHE A 578 -23.33 -16.72 23.72
CA PHE A 578 -23.81 -18.04 24.11
C PHE A 578 -23.52 -18.99 22.95
N VAL A 579 -23.07 -20.21 23.27
CA VAL A 579 -22.96 -21.29 22.28
C VAL A 579 -24.35 -21.43 21.66
N GLN A 580 -24.46 -21.21 20.35
CA GLN A 580 -25.70 -21.49 19.65
C GLN A 580 -25.77 -23.01 19.49
N PRO A 581 -26.68 -23.72 20.20
CA PRO A 581 -26.86 -25.14 19.96
C PRO A 581 -27.32 -25.34 18.52
N LEU A 582 -27.05 -26.53 17.96
CA LEU A 582 -27.64 -26.94 16.69
C LEU A 582 -29.17 -26.79 16.82
N MET A 583 -29.80 -26.01 15.93
CA MET A 583 -31.26 -25.89 15.96
C MET A 583 -31.85 -27.27 15.64
N GLY A 584 -32.73 -27.77 16.52
CA GLY A 584 -33.48 -28.98 16.22
C GLY A 584 -34.34 -28.80 14.97
N ASP A 585 -34.67 -29.90 14.31
CA ASP A 585 -35.54 -29.89 13.14
C ASP A 585 -36.89 -29.22 13.47
N LEU A 586 -37.41 -28.44 12.53
CA LEU A 586 -38.71 -27.81 12.70
C LEU A 586 -39.79 -28.90 12.79
N PRO A 587 -40.70 -28.84 13.78
CA PRO A 587 -41.80 -29.80 13.85
C PRO A 587 -42.66 -29.67 12.58
N ALA A 588 -43.21 -30.80 12.11
CA ALA A 588 -44.00 -30.88 10.87
C ALA A 588 -45.06 -29.77 10.77
N SER A 589 -45.67 -29.41 11.90
CA SER A 589 -46.60 -28.28 12.07
C SER A 589 -46.15 -26.94 11.47
N ARG A 590 -44.83 -26.67 11.44
CA ARG A 590 -44.26 -25.40 10.94
C ARG A 590 -43.94 -25.43 9.44
N VAL A 591 -43.91 -26.61 8.82
CA VAL A 591 -43.57 -26.80 7.39
C VAL A 591 -44.74 -27.35 6.58
N SER A 592 -45.80 -27.84 7.22
CA SER A 592 -47.04 -28.25 6.59
C SER A 592 -48.00 -27.06 6.43
N GLY A 593 -48.61 -26.90 5.24
CA GLY A 593 -49.64 -25.89 5.00
C GLY A 593 -50.93 -26.22 5.77
N VAL A 594 -51.10 -25.62 6.95
CA VAL A 594 -52.29 -25.80 7.81
C VAL A 594 -53.08 -24.50 7.95
N ARG A 595 -54.34 -24.61 8.40
CA ARG A 595 -55.20 -23.45 8.65
C ARG A 595 -54.60 -22.57 9.77
N PRO A 596 -54.73 -21.22 9.69
CA PRO A 596 -54.28 -20.32 10.75
C PRO A 596 -54.84 -20.73 12.13
N PHE A 597 -54.01 -20.64 13.17
CA PHE A 597 -54.34 -20.98 14.57
C PHE A 597 -54.67 -22.44 14.87
N LEU A 598 -54.52 -23.36 13.90
CA LEU A 598 -54.69 -24.80 14.15
C LEU A 598 -53.65 -25.33 15.16
N GLN A 599 -52.44 -24.77 15.12
CA GLN A 599 -51.36 -25.09 16.02
C GLN A 599 -50.75 -23.78 16.55
N ILE A 600 -50.73 -23.63 17.87
CA ILE A 600 -50.18 -22.47 18.57
C ILE A 600 -48.95 -22.96 19.33
N GLY A 601 -47.78 -22.44 18.97
CA GLY A 601 -46.53 -22.69 19.69
C GLY A 601 -46.18 -21.50 20.58
N VAL A 602 -45.88 -21.75 21.85
CA VAL A 602 -45.38 -20.73 22.78
C VAL A 602 -43.96 -21.11 23.17
N ASP A 603 -43.00 -20.22 22.90
CA ASP A 603 -41.59 -20.44 23.23
C ASP A 603 -41.36 -19.93 24.66
N PHE A 604 -41.17 -20.85 25.61
CA PHE A 604 -41.18 -20.52 27.05
C PHE A 604 -39.80 -20.30 27.66
N ALA A 605 -38.69 -20.72 27.03
CA ALA A 605 -37.34 -20.41 27.50
C ALA A 605 -36.24 -20.87 26.52
N GLY A 606 -35.10 -20.15 26.54
CA GLY A 606 -33.86 -20.59 25.89
C GLY A 606 -33.20 -21.80 26.57
N PRO A 607 -32.03 -22.26 26.09
CA PRO A 607 -31.43 -23.53 26.51
C PRO A 607 -31.10 -23.56 28.00
N PHE A 608 -31.47 -24.65 28.68
CA PHE A 608 -31.10 -24.95 30.06
C PHE A 608 -29.93 -25.94 30.09
N THR A 609 -28.95 -25.68 30.95
CA THR A 609 -27.90 -26.66 31.26
C THR A 609 -28.43 -27.66 32.29
N CYS A 610 -28.76 -28.87 31.82
CA CYS A 610 -29.05 -30.01 32.70
C CYS A 610 -27.76 -30.80 32.94
N ARG A 611 -27.50 -31.19 34.20
CA ARG A 611 -26.50 -32.22 34.51
C ARG A 611 -27.15 -33.57 34.26
N GLU A 612 -26.60 -34.37 33.35
CA GLU A 612 -26.90 -35.79 33.30
C GLU A 612 -26.29 -36.46 34.53
N SER A 613 -27.14 -37.10 35.33
CA SER A 613 -26.72 -38.09 36.32
C SER A 613 -26.93 -39.46 35.72
N SER A 614 -25.87 -40.02 35.13
CA SER A 614 -25.71 -41.44 34.80
C SER A 614 -24.24 -41.77 34.71
#